data_AF-A0A2A6ZE73-F1
#
_entry.id   AF-A0A2A6ZE73-F1
#
_cell.length_a   1.000
_cell.length_b   1.000
_cell.length_c   1.000
_cell.angle_alpha   90.00
_cell.angle_beta   90.00
_cell.angle_gamma   90.00
#
_symmetry.space_group_name_H-M   'P 1'
#
loop_
_entity.id
_entity.type
_entity.pdbx_description
1 polymer ?
#
loop_
_entity_poly.entity_id
_entity_poly.type
_entity_poly.pdbx_seq_one_letter_code
_entity_poly.pdbx_strand_id
1 'polypeptide(L)'
;MCIYVFLVIVLWKTLGFSILIFMVAMKSIESEIIDAAMLDGVNPLQCFWYIKLPIIKSSLLICGILTIYNSFRCFREAYLIGGSHPNEQLYSIQHFLQNNFMNMNYARLEAASVLVVLFVGAVVLIGMYLARKKRNN
;
A
#
# COMPACT_ATOMS: atom_id res chain seq x y z
N MET A 1 16.11 -18.86 -3.72
CA MET A 1 14.90 -19.51 -4.28
C MET A 1 13.62 -19.04 -3.58
N CYS A 2 13.53 -19.07 -2.24
CA CYS A 2 12.32 -18.67 -1.49
C CYS A 2 11.85 -17.22 -1.76
N ILE A 3 12.77 -16.29 -2.01
CA ILE A 3 12.43 -14.89 -2.26
C ILE A 3 11.67 -14.67 -3.58
N TYR A 4 11.96 -15.46 -4.61
CA TYR A 4 11.24 -15.37 -5.89
C TYR A 4 9.81 -15.88 -5.76
N VAL A 5 9.62 -16.98 -5.01
CA VAL A 5 8.29 -17.53 -4.71
C VAL A 5 7.48 -16.53 -3.90
N PHE A 6 8.10 -15.89 -2.90
CA PHE A 6 7.49 -14.80 -2.14
C PHE A 6 7.07 -13.65 -3.06
N LEU A 7 7.98 -13.14 -3.90
CA LEU A 7 7.69 -12.04 -4.83
C LEU A 7 6.51 -12.36 -5.75
N VAL A 8 6.45 -13.56 -6.33
CA VAL A 8 5.34 -13.98 -7.20
C VAL A 8 4.01 -13.97 -6.45
N ILE A 9 3.97 -14.49 -5.22
CA ILE A 9 2.75 -14.51 -4.40
C ILE A 9 2.30 -13.09 -4.03
N VAL A 10 3.24 -12.22 -3.63
CA VAL A 10 2.94 -10.82 -3.29
C VAL A 10 2.43 -10.06 -4.52
N LEU A 11 3.09 -10.23 -5.66
CA LEU A 11 2.69 -9.60 -6.92
C LEU A 11 1.31 -10.09 -7.34
N TRP A 12 1.06 -11.39 -7.32
CA TRP A 12 -0.24 -11.96 -7.66
C TRP A 12 -1.37 -11.37 -6.81
N LYS A 13 -1.18 -11.33 -5.48
CA LYS A 13 -2.17 -10.75 -4.55
C LYS A 13 -2.40 -9.27 -4.81
N THR A 14 -1.32 -8.53 -5.03
CA THR A 14 -1.36 -7.07 -5.21
C THR A 14 -1.99 -6.69 -6.55
N LEU A 15 -1.73 -7.46 -7.60
CA LEU A 15 -2.31 -7.27 -8.93
C LEU A 15 -3.82 -7.44 -8.92
N GLY A 16 -4.34 -8.50 -8.28
CA GLY A 16 -5.78 -8.73 -8.19
C GLY A 16 -6.53 -7.56 -7.55
N PHE A 17 -5.99 -7.03 -6.44
CA PHE A 17 -6.59 -5.88 -5.76
C PHE A 17 -6.48 -4.58 -6.59
N SER A 18 -5.32 -4.34 -7.21
CA SER A 18 -5.08 -3.12 -7.99
C SER A 18 -5.97 -3.05 -9.24
N ILE A 19 -6.18 -4.17 -9.92
CA ILE A 19 -7.07 -4.26 -11.10
C ILE A 19 -8.51 -3.98 -10.72
N LEU A 20 -9.00 -4.54 -9.60
CA LEU A 20 -10.36 -4.31 -9.13
C LEU A 20 -10.60 -2.83 -8.82
N ILE A 21 -9.67 -2.18 -8.12
CA ILE A 21 -9.82 -0.75 -7.83
C ILE A 21 -9.75 0.09 -9.10
N PHE A 22 -8.85 -0.25 -10.02
CA PHE A 22 -8.78 0.42 -11.32
C PHE A 22 -10.10 0.31 -12.10
N MET A 23 -10.73 -0.87 -12.11
CA MET A 23 -12.05 -1.06 -12.72
C MET A 23 -13.14 -0.23 -12.05
N VAL A 24 -13.17 -0.20 -10.71
CA VAL A 24 -14.15 0.60 -9.96
C VAL A 24 -13.95 2.09 -10.24
N ALA A 25 -12.70 2.56 -10.28
CA ALA A 25 -12.36 3.94 -10.60
C ALA A 25 -12.75 4.32 -12.03
N MET A 26 -12.57 3.41 -13.01
CA MET A 26 -13.03 3.67 -14.37
C MET A 26 -14.56 3.68 -14.49
N LYS A 27 -15.26 2.83 -13.75
CA LYS A 27 -16.73 2.78 -13.73
C LYS A 27 -17.38 3.97 -13.04
N SER A 28 -16.65 4.70 -12.19
CA SER A 28 -17.18 5.90 -11.54
C SER A 28 -17.25 7.12 -12.46
N ILE A 29 -16.71 7.04 -13.68
CA ILE A 29 -16.78 8.11 -14.67
C ILE A 29 -18.13 8.02 -15.37
N GLU A 30 -18.95 9.08 -15.26
CA GLU A 30 -20.24 9.18 -15.95
C GLU A 30 -20.04 9.19 -17.47
N SER A 31 -20.88 8.45 -18.20
CA SER A 31 -20.79 8.36 -19.66
C SER A 31 -21.03 9.70 -20.35
N GLU A 32 -21.85 10.57 -19.75
CA GLU A 32 -22.16 11.91 -20.27
C GLU A 32 -20.90 12.77 -20.47
N ILE A 33 -19.91 12.65 -19.56
CA ILE A 33 -18.64 13.38 -19.65
C ILE A 33 -17.82 12.89 -20.86
N ILE A 34 -17.87 11.59 -21.14
CA ILE A 34 -17.15 10.99 -22.27
C ILE A 34 -17.83 11.38 -23.59
N ASP A 35 -19.16 11.32 -23.64
CA ASP A 35 -19.94 11.66 -24.83
C ASP A 35 -19.78 13.15 -25.19
N ALA A 36 -19.81 14.04 -24.20
CA ALA A 36 -19.53 15.47 -24.39
C ALA A 36 -18.11 15.71 -24.95
N ALA A 37 -17.10 15.01 -24.41
CA ALA A 37 -15.73 15.14 -24.91
C ALA A 37 -15.54 14.61 -26.33
N MET A 38 -16.30 13.57 -26.72
CA MET A 38 -16.28 13.05 -28.09
C MET A 38 -16.95 14.01 -29.07
N LEU A 39 -18.01 14.71 -28.64
CA LEU A 39 -18.64 15.78 -29.42
C LEU A 39 -17.68 16.97 -29.65
N ASP A 40 -16.81 17.27 -28.68
CA ASP A 40 -15.75 18.28 -28.78
C ASP A 40 -14.55 17.86 -29.66
N GLY A 41 -14.60 16.67 -30.28
CA GLY A 41 -13.57 16.18 -31.20
C GLY A 41 -12.30 15.67 -30.51
N VAL A 42 -12.36 15.36 -29.22
CA VAL A 42 -11.20 14.87 -28.45
C VAL A 42 -10.86 13.43 -28.86
N ASN A 43 -9.58 13.18 -29.18
CA ASN A 43 -9.11 11.83 -29.51
C ASN A 43 -9.18 10.87 -28.30
N PRO A 44 -9.37 9.55 -28.49
CA PRO A 44 -9.48 8.59 -27.39
C PRO A 44 -8.29 8.58 -26.42
N LEU A 45 -7.07 8.75 -26.94
CA LEU A 45 -5.85 8.89 -26.13
C LEU A 45 -5.86 10.19 -25.31
N GLN A 46 -6.28 11.31 -25.90
CA GLN A 46 -6.40 12.59 -25.19
C GLN A 46 -7.48 12.51 -24.11
N CYS A 47 -8.61 11.87 -24.40
CA CYS A 47 -9.67 11.62 -23.41
C CYS A 47 -9.14 10.80 -22.22
N PHE A 48 -8.32 9.77 -22.45
CA PHE A 48 -7.71 9.01 -21.36
C PHE A 48 -6.81 9.87 -20.46
N TRP A 49 -5.86 10.60 -21.04
CA TRP A 49 -4.85 11.36 -20.26
C TRP A 49 -5.40 12.64 -19.63
N TYR A 50 -6.29 13.36 -20.31
CA TYR A 50 -6.78 14.67 -19.86
C TYR A 50 -8.12 14.64 -19.14
N ILE A 51 -8.94 13.59 -19.34
CA ILE A 51 -10.28 13.51 -18.74
C ILE A 51 -10.35 12.35 -17.75
N LYS A 52 -10.07 11.12 -18.20
CA LYS A 52 -10.20 9.94 -17.33
C LYS A 52 -9.19 9.96 -16.19
N LEU A 53 -7.89 10.13 -16.49
CA LEU A 53 -6.82 10.11 -15.49
C LEU A 53 -7.00 11.19 -14.39
N PRO A 54 -7.35 12.46 -14.70
CA PRO A 54 -7.49 13.49 -13.67
C PRO A 54 -8.74 13.31 -12.79
N ILE A 55 -9.83 12.76 -13.33
CA ILE A 55 -11.04 12.46 -12.57
C ILE A 55 -10.76 11.33 -11.55
N ILE A 56 -10.08 10.27 -11.99
CA ILE A 56 -9.80 9.11 -11.11
C ILE A 56 -8.59 9.31 -10.20
N LYS A 57 -7.87 10.45 -10.28
CA LYS A 57 -6.62 10.67 -9.51
C LYS A 57 -6.82 10.50 -8.00
N SER A 58 -7.95 10.97 -7.47
CA SER A 58 -8.27 10.86 -6.04
C SER A 58 -8.51 9.40 -5.63
N SER A 59 -9.20 8.64 -6.48
CA SER A 59 -9.42 7.20 -6.30
C SER A 59 -8.11 6.41 -6.42
N LEU A 60 -7.22 6.80 -7.34
CA LEU A 60 -5.88 6.21 -7.47
C LEU A 60 -4.99 6.49 -6.26
N LEU A 61 -5.09 7.68 -5.64
CA LEU A 61 -4.36 7.97 -4.41
C LEU A 61 -4.81 7.07 -3.25
N ILE A 62 -6.12 6.90 -3.08
CA ILE A 62 -6.68 5.99 -2.07
C ILE A 62 -6.24 4.55 -2.36
N CYS A 63 -6.29 4.13 -3.63
CA CYS A 63 -5.78 2.83 -4.06
C CYS A 63 -4.31 2.64 -3.69
N GLY A 64 -3.45 3.63 -3.98
CA GLY A 64 -2.03 3.56 -3.69
C GLY A 64 -1.75 3.41 -2.19
N ILE A 65 -2.46 4.17 -1.36
CA ILE A 65 -2.36 4.05 0.10
C ILE A 65 -2.79 2.66 0.58
N LEU A 66 -3.91 2.14 0.07
CA LEU A 66 -4.41 0.80 0.41
C LEU A 66 -3.45 -0.32 -0.06
N THR A 67 -2.84 -0.15 -1.22
CA THR A 67 -1.84 -1.08 -1.75
C THR A 67 -0.59 -1.09 -0.88
N ILE A 68 -0.05 0.08 -0.54
CA ILE A 68 1.09 0.22 0.38
C ILE A 68 0.75 -0.41 1.74
N TYR A 69 -0.43 -0.12 2.29
CA TYR A 69 -0.91 -0.74 3.51
C TYR A 69 -0.97 -2.27 3.42
N ASN A 70 -1.46 -2.82 2.31
CA ASN A 70 -1.48 -4.27 2.09
C ASN A 70 -0.07 -4.87 1.97
N SER A 71 0.89 -4.15 1.39
CA SER A 71 2.30 -4.58 1.34
C SER A 71 2.91 -4.70 2.74
N PHE A 72 2.59 -3.79 3.66
CA PHE A 72 3.03 -3.90 5.06
C PHE A 72 2.44 -5.12 5.80
N ARG A 73 1.30 -5.64 5.34
CA ARG A 73 0.65 -6.83 5.93
C ARG A 73 1.19 -8.17 5.40
N CYS A 74 2.23 -8.16 4.56
CA CYS A 74 2.68 -9.37 3.86
C CYS A 74 3.49 -10.38 4.71
N PHE A 75 3.49 -10.24 6.04
CA PHE A 75 4.22 -11.13 6.94
C PHE A 75 3.70 -12.57 6.91
N ARG A 76 2.38 -12.76 6.80
CA ARG A 76 1.80 -14.11 6.80
C ARG A 76 2.34 -14.94 5.63
N GLU A 77 2.48 -14.31 4.48
CA GLU A 77 3.02 -14.90 3.26
C GLU A 77 4.52 -15.19 3.41
N ALA A 78 5.29 -14.29 4.01
CA ALA A 78 6.71 -14.51 4.31
C ALA A 78 6.89 -15.68 5.31
N TYR A 79 6.05 -15.75 6.33
CA TYR A 79 6.04 -16.82 7.33
C TYR A 79 5.65 -18.18 6.75
N LEU A 80 4.66 -18.23 5.86
CA LEU A 80 4.23 -19.47 5.21
C LEU A 80 5.35 -20.11 4.38
N ILE A 81 6.15 -19.28 3.70
CA ILE A 81 7.21 -19.74 2.79
C ILE A 81 8.52 -20.01 3.53
N GLY A 82 8.85 -19.17 4.50
CA GLY A 82 10.16 -19.13 5.14
C GLY A 82 10.20 -19.66 6.58
N GLY A 83 9.06 -19.96 7.19
CA GLY A 83 8.97 -20.43 8.57
C GLY A 83 9.34 -19.37 9.62
N SER A 84 9.75 -19.81 10.80
CA SER A 84 10.08 -18.92 11.94
C SER A 84 11.42 -18.20 11.79
N HIS A 85 12.40 -18.82 11.13
CA HIS A 85 13.74 -18.27 10.86
C HIS A 85 14.07 -18.35 9.37
N PRO A 86 13.42 -17.53 8.53
CA PRO A 86 13.80 -17.45 7.12
C PRO A 86 15.19 -16.85 6.95
N ASN A 87 15.78 -17.04 5.75
CA ASN A 87 16.99 -16.32 5.34
C ASN A 87 16.87 -14.82 5.63
N GLU A 88 17.98 -14.15 5.97
CA GLU A 88 18.01 -12.73 6.36
C GLU A 88 17.28 -11.80 5.38
N GLN A 89 17.28 -12.14 4.09
CA GLN A 89 16.60 -11.38 3.03
C GLN A 89 15.07 -11.36 3.14
N LEU A 90 14.46 -12.31 3.85
CA LEU A 90 13.01 -12.41 4.06
C LEU A 90 12.63 -12.11 5.51
N TYR A 91 13.61 -11.80 6.36
CA TYR A 91 13.39 -11.59 7.78
C TYR A 91 12.78 -10.21 8.03
N SER A 92 11.48 -10.19 8.30
CA SER A 92 10.76 -8.97 8.64
C SER A 92 10.73 -8.71 10.15
N ILE A 93 10.39 -7.48 10.54
CA ILE A 93 10.25 -7.07 11.95
C ILE A 93 9.22 -7.95 12.70
N GLN A 94 8.24 -8.50 11.99
CA GLN A 94 7.24 -9.40 12.55
C GLN A 94 7.81 -10.79 12.88
N HIS A 95 8.82 -11.27 12.14
CA HIS A 95 9.57 -12.48 12.53
C HIS A 95 10.38 -12.27 13.81
N PHE A 96 10.98 -11.08 13.97
CA PHE A 96 11.68 -10.71 15.19
C PHE A 96 10.76 -10.71 16.40
N LEU A 97 9.60 -10.07 16.30
CA LEU A 97 8.59 -10.07 17.35
C LEU A 97 8.14 -11.50 17.69
N GLN A 98 7.76 -12.28 16.68
CA GLN A 98 7.27 -13.65 16.88
C GLN A 98 8.32 -14.54 17.55
N ASN A 99 9.58 -14.46 17.12
CA ASN A 99 10.64 -15.31 17.65
C ASN A 99 11.02 -14.93 19.09
N ASN A 100 11.07 -13.63 19.41
CA ASN A 100 11.33 -13.20 20.79
C ASN A 100 10.15 -13.51 21.73
N PHE A 101 8.92 -13.56 21.20
CA PHE A 101 7.74 -14.00 21.95
C PHE A 101 7.79 -15.49 22.27
N MET A 102 8.12 -16.34 21.30
CA MET A 102 8.28 -17.78 21.51
C MET A 102 9.41 -18.11 22.49
N ASN A 103 10.48 -17.32 22.49
CA ASN A 103 11.63 -17.49 23.39
C ASN A 103 11.43 -16.84 24.79
N MET A 104 10.21 -16.39 25.13
CA MET A 104 9.88 -15.77 26.43
C MET A 104 10.75 -14.54 26.77
N ASN A 105 11.36 -13.88 25.78
CA ASN A 105 12.24 -12.73 25.98
C ASN A 105 11.42 -11.43 26.04
N TYR A 106 10.56 -11.32 27.07
CA TYR A 106 9.64 -10.20 27.25
C TYR A 106 10.33 -8.84 27.33
N ALA A 107 11.51 -8.77 27.99
CA ALA A 107 12.26 -7.51 28.11
C ALA A 107 12.68 -6.92 26.75
N ARG A 108 13.05 -7.76 25.78
CA ARG A 108 13.40 -7.30 24.42
C ARG A 108 12.16 -6.87 23.63
N LEU A 109 11.02 -7.55 23.84
CA LEU A 109 9.76 -7.20 23.20
C LEU A 109 9.21 -5.88 23.69
N GLU A 110 9.26 -5.63 25.00
CA GLU A 110 8.82 -4.36 25.59
C GLU A 110 9.63 -3.19 25.05
N ALA A 111 10.97 -3.31 25.05
CA ALA A 111 11.84 -2.29 24.47
C ALA A 111 11.54 -2.04 22.98
N ALA A 112 11.35 -3.12 22.20
CA ALA A 112 11.02 -3.00 20.78
C ALA A 112 9.66 -2.34 20.55
N SER A 113 8.64 -2.68 21.35
CA SER A 113 7.29 -2.11 21.26
C SER A 113 7.31 -0.60 21.52
N VAL A 114 7.99 -0.17 22.59
CA VAL A 114 8.12 1.26 22.93
C VAL A 114 8.80 2.04 21.81
N LEU A 115 9.87 1.50 21.22
CA LEU A 115 10.57 2.13 20.10
C LEU A 115 9.68 2.27 18.86
N VAL A 116 8.90 1.24 18.53
CA VAL A 116 7.97 1.29 17.39
C VAL A 116 6.88 2.34 17.63
N VAL A 117 6.31 2.41 18.83
CA VAL A 117 5.29 3.41 19.18
C VAL A 117 5.85 4.82 19.07
N LEU A 118 7.06 5.06 19.59
CA LEU A 118 7.73 6.37 19.49
C LEU A 118 7.98 6.76 18.02
N PHE A 119 8.47 5.82 17.22
CA PHE A 119 8.75 6.07 15.80
C PHE A 119 7.47 6.39 15.02
N VAL A 120 6.44 5.55 15.15
CA VAL A 120 5.15 5.75 14.46
C VAL A 120 4.49 7.05 14.95
N GLY A 121 4.51 7.31 16.26
CA GLY A 121 4.01 8.55 16.85
C GLY A 121 4.69 9.78 16.27
N ALA A 122 6.03 9.77 16.17
CA ALA A 122 6.79 10.86 15.57
C ALA A 122 6.40 11.09 14.10
N VAL A 123 6.32 10.02 13.30
CA VAL A 123 5.92 10.11 11.89
C VAL A 123 4.52 10.70 11.73
N VAL A 124 3.56 10.26 12.54
CA VAL A 124 2.17 10.78 12.51
C VAL A 124 2.14 12.26 12.89
N LEU A 125 2.82 12.66 13.97
CA LEU A 125 2.87 14.05 14.42
C LEU A 125 3.51 14.97 13.36
N ILE A 126 4.61 14.53 12.74
CA ILE A 126 5.26 15.26 11.64
C ILE A 126 4.32 15.36 10.44
N GLY A 127 3.66 14.27 10.06
CA GLY A 127 2.69 14.25 8.97
C GLY A 127 1.52 15.21 9.20
N MET A 128 0.95 15.22 10.42
CA MET A 128 -0.10 16.15 10.81
C MET A 128 0.38 17.61 10.79
N TYR A 129 1.60 17.87 11.25
CA TYR A 129 2.21 19.21 11.21
C TYR A 129 2.37 19.72 9.77
N LEU A 130 2.90 18.88 8.87
CA LEU A 130 3.06 19.22 7.45
C LEU A 130 1.71 19.43 6.75
N ALA A 131 0.71 18.59 7.06
CA ALA A 131 -0.63 18.72 6.52
C ALA A 131 -1.32 20.02 6.97
N ARG A 132 -1.13 20.42 8.24
CA ARG A 132 -1.62 21.71 8.76
C ARG A 132 -0.94 22.89 8.07
N LYS A 133 0.39 22.83 7.87
CA LYS A 133 1.15 23.89 7.19
C LYS A 133 0.68 24.10 5.74
N LYS A 134 0.38 23.02 5.01
CA LYS A 134 -0.14 23.09 3.63
C LYS A 134 -1.57 23.65 3.53
N ARG A 135 -2.37 23.57 4.60
CA ARG A 135 -3.73 24.13 4.65
C ARG A 135 -3.76 25.62 5.02
N ASN A 136 -2.69 26.11 5.66
CA ASN A 136 -2.59 27.49 6.15
C ASN A 136 -1.82 28.43 5.18
N ASN A 137 -1.29 27.88 4.08
CA ASN A 137 -0.75 28.58 2.92
C ASN A 137 -1.70 28.38 1.73
#